data_AF-A0A646KKL0-F1
#
_entry.id   AF-A0A646KKL0-F1
#
_cell.length_a   1.000
_cell.length_b   1.000
_cell.length_c   1.000
_cell.angle_alpha   90.00
_cell.angle_beta   90.00
_cell.angle_gamma   90.00
#
_symmetry.space_group_name_H-M   'P 1'
#
loop_
_entity.id
_entity.type
_entity.pdbx_description
1 polymer ?
#
loop_
_entity_poly.entity_id
_entity_poly.type
_entity_poly.pdbx_seq_one_letter_code
_entity_poly.pdbx_strand_id
1 'polypeptide(L)'
;MSRTIALHRALDRSGLAPSPVRSVPAPAARYHHPHFLQSRLGQWGAVVYSFRPFTGSEPEPQTPIAAYEDRALDREQLAEIRIEYGAARAMWSHARLRAQATPVLREAVPLWAAWEAAHTALTTTFRTFWETPDGRWRAQLLRLGDAENAARDAARAWDQVAGKLAALADAQVSAAGYEHELELAAVAAEAGTDVSGWHVAPASEYGDGVWSTDTPLVHKVRTEIAAQRARLRDVADLAGDRELV
;
A
#
# COMPACT_ATOMS: atom_id res chain seq x y z
N MET A 1 -23.98 -1.93 10.20
CA MET A 1 -23.84 -3.08 9.29
C MET A 1 -22.74 -3.98 9.82
N SER A 2 -23.04 -5.26 10.06
CA SER A 2 -22.02 -6.25 10.47
C SER A 2 -21.09 -6.52 9.29
N ARG A 3 -19.77 -6.50 9.51
CA ARG A 3 -18.77 -6.89 8.49
C ARG A 3 -18.40 -8.36 8.71
N THR A 4 -18.16 -9.07 7.63
CA THR A 4 -17.96 -10.52 7.63
C THR A 4 -16.77 -10.85 6.73
N ILE A 5 -15.85 -11.69 7.21
CA ILE A 5 -14.77 -12.25 6.41
C ILE A 5 -14.96 -13.76 6.34
N ALA A 6 -14.87 -14.32 5.14
CA ALA A 6 -14.79 -15.76 4.93
C ALA A 6 -13.32 -16.17 4.96
N LEU A 7 -12.96 -17.14 5.81
CA LEU A 7 -11.62 -17.73 5.81
C LEU A 7 -11.66 -19.00 4.97
N HIS A 8 -10.89 -19.03 3.87
CA HIS A 8 -10.74 -20.23 3.05
C HIS A 8 -9.78 -21.19 3.73
N ARG A 9 -10.31 -22.27 4.31
CA ARG A 9 -9.51 -23.46 4.63
C ARG A 9 -9.98 -24.60 3.75
N ALA A 10 -9.05 -25.25 3.05
CA ALA A 10 -9.33 -26.52 2.40
C ALA A 10 -9.79 -27.54 3.45
N LEU A 11 -10.72 -28.41 3.06
CA LEU A 11 -11.10 -29.61 3.79
C LEU A 11 -9.82 -30.26 4.36
N ASP A 12 -9.86 -30.69 5.62
CA ASP A 12 -8.76 -31.49 6.14
C ASP A 12 -8.59 -32.74 5.25
N ARG A 13 -7.39 -33.34 5.27
CA ARG A 13 -7.05 -34.53 4.45
C ARG A 13 -7.96 -35.76 4.72
N SER A 14 -8.97 -35.65 5.57
CA SER A 14 -9.87 -36.75 5.94
C SER A 14 -11.10 -36.87 5.03
N GLY A 15 -11.42 -35.85 4.21
CA GLY A 15 -12.57 -35.91 3.29
C GLY A 15 -13.93 -36.05 3.99
N LEU A 16 -13.99 -35.80 5.30
CA LEU A 16 -15.22 -35.84 6.08
C LEU A 16 -15.88 -34.46 6.07
N ALA A 17 -17.20 -34.44 5.86
CA ALA A 17 -18.00 -33.22 5.97
C ALA A 17 -17.79 -32.58 7.36
N PRO A 18 -17.77 -31.24 7.47
CA PRO A 18 -17.76 -30.58 8.78
C PRO A 18 -18.97 -31.10 9.56
N SER A 19 -18.71 -31.65 10.75
CA SER A 19 -19.77 -32.09 11.65
C SER A 19 -20.77 -30.96 11.87
N PRO A 20 -22.08 -31.27 12.01
CA PRO A 20 -23.09 -30.26 12.30
C PRO A 20 -22.69 -29.51 13.57
N VAL A 21 -22.84 -28.17 13.51
CA VAL A 21 -22.48 -27.18 14.53
C VAL A 21 -22.53 -27.78 15.93
N ARG A 22 -21.36 -28.18 16.43
CA ARG A 22 -21.20 -28.55 17.83
C ARG A 22 -21.37 -27.24 18.58
N SER A 23 -22.46 -27.12 19.35
CA SER A 23 -22.62 -26.03 20.31
C SER A 23 -21.32 -25.92 21.10
N VAL A 24 -20.60 -24.81 20.92
CA VAL A 24 -19.29 -24.56 21.55
C VAL A 24 -19.45 -24.86 23.04
N PRO A 25 -18.69 -25.82 23.59
CA PRO A 25 -18.79 -26.14 25.02
C PRO A 25 -18.58 -24.87 25.85
N ALA A 26 -19.34 -24.71 26.93
CA ALA A 26 -19.29 -23.55 27.83
C ALA A 26 -17.87 -23.06 28.22
N PRO A 27 -16.82 -23.92 28.33
CA PRO A 27 -15.45 -23.48 28.62
C PRO A 27 -14.81 -22.59 27.54
N ALA A 28 -15.10 -22.80 26.25
CA ALA A 28 -14.47 -22.03 25.16
C ALA A 28 -15.12 -20.64 24.99
N ALA A 29 -16.40 -20.51 25.38
CA ALA A 29 -17.16 -19.28 25.20
C ALA A 29 -16.55 -18.06 25.92
N ARG A 30 -15.85 -18.27 27.04
CA ARG A 30 -15.19 -17.19 27.81
C ARG A 30 -13.97 -16.59 27.12
N TYR A 31 -13.44 -17.25 26.09
CA TYR A 31 -12.25 -16.80 25.36
C TYR A 31 -12.57 -16.15 24.01
N HIS A 32 -13.85 -16.08 23.61
CA HIS A 32 -14.26 -15.36 22.40
C HIS A 32 -13.73 -13.93 22.41
N HIS A 33 -13.36 -13.44 21.23
CA HIS A 33 -12.94 -12.07 21.04
C HIS A 33 -14.07 -11.12 21.49
N PRO A 34 -13.78 -9.99 22.16
CA PRO A 34 -14.83 -9.09 22.67
C PRO A 34 -15.81 -8.55 21.61
N HIS A 35 -15.38 -8.51 20.35
CA HIS A 35 -16.23 -8.12 19.22
C HIS A 35 -16.97 -9.29 18.58
N PHE A 36 -16.71 -10.54 18.95
CA PHE A 36 -17.35 -11.71 18.35
C PHE A 36 -18.86 -11.66 18.55
N LEU A 37 -19.61 -11.94 17.48
CA LEU A 37 -21.07 -12.01 17.50
C LEU A 37 -21.53 -13.44 17.27
N GLN A 38 -21.04 -14.08 16.21
CA GLN A 38 -21.42 -15.44 15.83
C GLN A 38 -20.44 -16.01 14.81
N SER A 39 -20.40 -17.34 14.71
CA SER A 39 -19.82 -18.09 13.61
C SER A 39 -20.91 -18.88 12.89
N ARG A 40 -20.74 -19.10 11.59
CA ARG A 40 -21.64 -19.94 10.78
C ARG A 40 -20.86 -20.70 9.73
N LEU A 41 -21.38 -21.85 9.29
CA LEU A 41 -20.87 -22.53 8.11
C LEU A 41 -21.22 -21.71 6.87
N GLY A 42 -20.21 -21.38 6.09
CA GLY A 42 -20.30 -20.75 4.79
C GLY A 42 -20.31 -21.77 3.65
N GLN A 43 -20.22 -21.26 2.43
CA GLN A 43 -20.09 -22.10 1.24
C GLN A 43 -18.78 -22.91 1.33
N TRP A 44 -18.79 -24.14 0.81
CA TRP A 44 -17.62 -25.04 0.81
C TRP A 44 -17.13 -25.49 2.20
N GLY A 45 -17.97 -25.39 3.23
CA GLY A 45 -17.62 -25.83 4.59
C GLY A 45 -16.70 -24.86 5.35
N ALA A 46 -16.40 -23.69 4.79
CA ALA A 46 -15.62 -22.66 5.46
C ALA A 46 -16.37 -22.08 6.65
N VAL A 47 -15.69 -21.82 7.77
CA VAL A 47 -16.30 -21.11 8.91
C VAL A 47 -16.22 -19.60 8.66
N VAL A 48 -17.36 -18.95 8.79
CA VAL A 48 -17.52 -17.51 8.60
C VAL A 48 -17.78 -16.86 9.95
N TYR A 49 -16.89 -15.96 10.36
CA TYR A 49 -16.99 -15.25 11.63
C TYR A 49 -17.59 -13.86 11.40
N SER A 50 -18.46 -13.45 12.33
CA SER A 50 -19.09 -12.13 12.34
C SER A 50 -18.71 -11.39 13.62
N PHE A 51 -18.33 -10.13 13.47
CA PHE A 51 -17.89 -9.28 14.57
C PHE A 51 -18.63 -7.95 14.59
N ARG A 52 -18.66 -7.30 15.76
CA ARG A 52 -18.91 -5.86 15.87
C ARG A 52 -17.87 -5.12 15.02
N PRO A 53 -18.23 -4.02 14.35
CA PRO A 53 -17.28 -3.26 13.54
C PRO A 53 -16.06 -2.84 14.36
N PHE A 54 -14.87 -3.03 13.78
CA PHE A 54 -13.63 -2.47 14.30
C PHE A 54 -13.47 -1.05 13.81
N THR A 55 -12.93 -0.18 14.66
CA THR A 55 -12.54 1.18 14.30
C THR A 55 -11.10 1.24 13.78
N GLY A 56 -10.27 0.23 14.11
CA GLY A 56 -8.84 0.21 13.81
C GLY A 56 -8.00 0.95 14.86
N SER A 57 -8.64 1.51 15.89
CA SER A 57 -7.97 2.15 17.04
C SER A 57 -7.86 1.21 18.24
N GLU A 58 -8.57 0.08 18.22
CA GLU A 58 -8.45 -0.96 19.24
C GLU A 58 -7.04 -1.58 19.23
N PRO A 59 -6.59 -2.18 20.34
CA PRO A 59 -5.39 -3.02 20.35
C PRO A 59 -5.50 -4.16 19.33
N GLU A 60 -4.37 -4.57 18.76
CA GLU A 60 -4.32 -5.71 17.84
C GLU A 60 -4.92 -6.97 18.49
N PRO A 61 -5.88 -7.66 17.86
CA PRO A 61 -6.44 -8.89 18.38
C PRO A 61 -5.37 -9.98 18.57
N GLN A 62 -5.12 -10.36 19.83
CA GLN A 62 -4.22 -11.47 20.22
C GLN A 62 -5.01 -12.53 20.98
N THR A 63 -4.80 -13.80 20.65
CA THR A 63 -5.37 -14.90 21.44
C THR A 63 -4.88 -14.79 22.88
N PRO A 64 -5.77 -14.76 23.89
CA PRO A 64 -5.37 -14.62 25.28
C PRO A 64 -4.42 -15.75 25.72
N ILE A 65 -3.33 -15.42 26.42
CA ILE A 65 -2.38 -16.41 26.95
C ILE A 65 -3.11 -17.45 27.82
N ALA A 66 -4.09 -16.99 28.62
CA ALA A 66 -4.91 -17.85 29.46
C ALA A 66 -5.71 -18.93 28.71
N ALA A 67 -5.92 -18.79 27.39
CA ALA A 67 -6.53 -19.86 26.58
C ALA A 67 -5.56 -21.02 26.33
N TYR A 68 -4.25 -20.74 26.23
CA TYR A 68 -3.22 -21.78 26.06
C TYR A 68 -2.94 -22.57 27.33
N GLU A 69 -3.17 -21.95 28.49
CA GLU A 69 -2.93 -22.54 29.81
C GLU A 69 -4.15 -23.31 30.34
N ASP A 70 -5.32 -23.12 29.72
CA ASP A 70 -6.56 -23.74 30.16
C ASP A 70 -6.65 -25.22 29.75
N ARG A 71 -6.44 -26.10 30.74
CA ARG A 71 -6.55 -27.55 30.57
C ARG A 71 -7.97 -28.04 30.25
N ALA A 72 -8.98 -27.19 30.42
CA ALA A 72 -10.35 -27.52 30.05
C ALA A 72 -10.62 -27.38 28.53
N LEU A 73 -9.70 -26.72 27.79
CA LEU A 73 -9.77 -26.65 26.34
C LEU A 73 -9.03 -27.82 25.71
N ASP A 74 -9.70 -28.50 24.79
CA ASP A 74 -9.02 -29.43 23.89
C ASP A 74 -8.30 -28.69 22.76
N ARG A 75 -7.52 -29.44 21.97
CA ARG A 75 -6.73 -28.88 20.86
C ARG A 75 -7.60 -28.29 19.74
N GLU A 76 -8.80 -28.84 19.53
CA GLU A 76 -9.71 -28.40 18.48
C GLU A 76 -10.33 -27.05 18.87
N GLN A 77 -10.81 -26.93 20.10
CA GLN A 77 -11.33 -25.68 20.67
C GLN A 77 -10.28 -24.56 20.68
N LEU A 78 -9.04 -24.87 21.08
CA LEU A 78 -7.96 -23.89 21.02
C LEU A 78 -7.65 -23.46 19.57
N ALA A 79 -7.71 -24.40 18.61
CA ALA A 79 -7.53 -24.07 17.20
C ALA A 79 -8.67 -23.18 16.67
N GLU A 80 -9.92 -23.44 17.06
CA GLU A 80 -11.07 -22.60 16.70
C GLU A 80 -10.93 -21.17 17.24
N ILE A 81 -10.52 -21.02 18.51
CA ILE A 81 -10.25 -19.70 19.10
C ILE A 81 -9.12 -18.99 18.33
N ARG A 82 -8.04 -19.69 17.97
CA ARG A 82 -6.95 -19.09 17.17
C ARG A 82 -7.42 -18.61 15.80
N ILE A 83 -8.27 -19.38 15.14
CA ILE A 83 -8.85 -19.00 13.84
C ILE A 83 -9.77 -17.79 14.00
N GLU A 84 -10.60 -17.76 15.04
CA GLU A 84 -11.45 -16.61 15.36
C GLU A 84 -10.61 -15.33 15.56
N TYR A 85 -9.54 -15.39 16.34
CA TYR A 85 -8.65 -14.24 16.55
C TYR A 85 -7.88 -13.85 15.29
N GLY A 86 -7.54 -14.81 14.42
CA GLY A 86 -7.01 -14.52 13.09
C GLY A 86 -8.00 -13.71 12.23
N ALA A 87 -9.27 -14.14 12.20
CA ALA A 87 -10.34 -13.40 11.51
C ALA A 87 -10.55 -12.00 12.10
N ALA A 88 -10.56 -11.88 13.44
CA ALA A 88 -10.66 -10.61 14.14
C ALA A 88 -9.50 -9.68 13.77
N ARG A 89 -8.27 -10.20 13.73
CA ARG A 89 -7.07 -9.45 13.36
C ARG A 89 -7.11 -8.95 11.92
N ALA A 90 -7.57 -9.78 10.98
CA ALA A 90 -7.77 -9.36 9.59
C ALA A 90 -8.80 -8.22 9.47
N MET A 91 -9.94 -8.33 10.17
CA MET A 91 -10.94 -7.26 10.17
C MET A 91 -10.44 -5.97 10.84
N TRP A 92 -9.68 -6.10 11.92
CA TRP A 92 -9.05 -4.98 12.59
C TRP A 92 -8.00 -4.29 11.72
N SER A 93 -7.12 -5.05 11.05
CA SER A 93 -6.06 -4.49 10.21
C SER A 93 -6.64 -3.75 9.00
N HIS A 94 -7.72 -4.28 8.43
CA HIS A 94 -8.52 -3.62 7.39
C HIS A 94 -9.15 -2.30 7.86
N ALA A 95 -9.68 -2.26 9.08
CA ALA A 95 -10.26 -1.04 9.65
C ALA A 95 -9.17 -0.01 9.94
N ARG A 96 -8.04 -0.45 10.49
CA ARG A 96 -6.86 0.37 10.77
C ARG A 96 -6.27 0.96 9.49
N LEU A 97 -6.11 0.16 8.42
CA LEU A 97 -5.62 0.65 7.13
C LEU A 97 -6.54 1.76 6.59
N ARG A 98 -7.86 1.55 6.59
CA ARG A 98 -8.82 2.60 6.18
C ARG A 98 -8.67 3.87 7.01
N ALA A 99 -8.65 3.74 8.34
CA ALA A 99 -8.55 4.88 9.24
C ALA A 99 -7.25 5.67 9.04
N GLN A 100 -6.12 4.98 8.83
CA GLN A 100 -4.80 5.59 8.72
C GLN A 100 -4.48 6.08 7.29
N ALA A 101 -4.88 5.33 6.25
CA ALA A 101 -4.59 5.69 4.86
C ALA A 101 -5.48 6.82 4.36
N THR A 102 -6.74 6.94 4.79
CA THR A 102 -7.67 7.98 4.32
C THR A 102 -7.09 9.41 4.41
N PRO A 103 -6.56 9.90 5.55
CA PRO A 103 -5.97 11.23 5.59
C PRO A 103 -4.72 11.37 4.69
N VAL A 104 -3.91 10.31 4.57
CA VAL A 104 -2.70 10.32 3.73
C VAL A 104 -3.07 10.35 2.24
N LEU A 105 -4.12 9.63 1.83
CA LEU A 105 -4.67 9.69 0.47
C LEU A 105 -5.12 11.10 0.11
N ARG A 106 -5.75 11.83 1.04
CA ARG A 106 -6.14 13.24 0.81
C ARG A 106 -4.94 14.17 0.68
N GLU A 107 -3.89 13.95 1.46
CA GLU A 107 -2.60 14.67 1.34
C GLU A 107 -1.94 14.38 -0.02
N ALA A 108 -2.05 13.14 -0.51
CA ALA A 108 -1.42 12.70 -1.74
C ALA A 108 -2.01 13.32 -3.01
N VAL A 109 -3.32 13.59 -3.06
CA VAL A 109 -4.01 14.15 -4.23
C VAL A 109 -3.31 15.39 -4.82
N PRO A 110 -3.09 16.49 -4.08
CA PRO A 110 -2.43 17.67 -4.63
C PRO A 110 -0.95 17.42 -4.98
N LEU A 111 -0.29 16.48 -4.31
CA LEU A 111 1.10 16.12 -4.60
C LEU A 111 1.25 15.36 -5.91
N TRP A 112 0.31 14.45 -6.21
CA TRP A 112 0.26 13.77 -7.51
C TRP A 112 0.04 14.75 -8.65
N ALA A 113 -0.95 15.65 -8.50
CA ALA A 113 -1.24 16.67 -9.51
C ALA A 113 -0.03 17.60 -9.75
N ALA A 114 0.69 17.98 -8.70
CA ALA A 114 1.91 18.77 -8.81
C ALA A 114 3.03 18.01 -9.56
N TRP A 115 3.18 16.71 -9.28
CA TRP A 115 4.10 15.83 -10.00
C TRP A 115 3.75 15.75 -11.49
N GLU A 116 2.49 15.47 -11.86
CA GLU A 116 2.06 15.38 -13.25
C GLU A 116 2.28 16.70 -14.01
N ALA A 117 1.97 17.83 -13.38
CA ALA A 117 2.19 19.14 -13.96
C ALA A 117 3.69 19.43 -14.18
N ALA A 118 4.53 19.13 -13.19
CA ALA A 118 5.98 19.33 -13.29
C ALA A 118 6.62 18.40 -14.34
N HIS A 119 6.20 17.14 -14.40
CA HIS A 119 6.65 16.17 -15.40
C HIS A 119 6.24 16.59 -16.82
N THR A 120 5.00 17.05 -16.99
CA THR A 120 4.51 17.60 -18.27
C THR A 120 5.28 18.85 -18.69
N ALA A 121 5.62 19.73 -17.73
CA ALA A 121 6.42 20.93 -18.00
C ALA A 121 7.85 20.59 -18.41
N LEU A 122 8.50 19.62 -17.74
CA LEU A 122 9.83 19.12 -18.10
C LEU A 122 9.84 18.56 -19.53
N THR A 123 8.94 17.61 -19.82
CA THR A 123 8.84 16.98 -21.15
C THR A 123 8.53 17.99 -22.25
N THR A 124 7.63 18.93 -22.00
CA THR A 124 7.28 20.00 -22.94
C THR A 124 8.46 20.94 -23.18
N THR A 125 9.13 21.40 -22.12
CA THR A 125 10.29 22.31 -22.22
C THR A 125 11.44 21.66 -22.98
N PHE A 126 11.69 20.38 -22.73
CA PHE A 126 12.69 19.62 -23.49
C PHE A 126 12.31 19.48 -24.96
N ARG A 127 11.03 19.20 -25.29
CA ARG A 127 10.58 19.13 -26.68
C ARG A 127 10.74 20.48 -27.40
N THR A 128 10.33 21.59 -26.78
CA THR A 128 10.46 22.94 -27.35
C THR A 128 11.92 23.35 -27.58
N PHE A 129 12.88 22.70 -26.93
CA PHE A 129 14.30 22.95 -27.17
C PHE A 129 14.67 22.85 -28.66
N TRP A 130 14.13 21.84 -29.35
CA TRP A 130 14.41 21.60 -30.78
C TRP A 130 13.75 22.61 -31.73
N GLU A 131 12.80 23.39 -31.23
CA GLU A 131 12.09 24.43 -31.97
C GLU A 131 12.63 25.83 -31.64
N THR A 132 13.59 25.93 -30.71
CA THR A 132 14.10 27.20 -30.21
C THR A 132 15.10 27.79 -31.21
N PRO A 133 14.89 29.04 -31.68
CA PRO A 133 15.86 29.70 -32.55
C PRO A 133 17.23 29.86 -31.88
N ASP A 134 18.32 29.77 -32.64
CA ASP A 134 19.71 29.83 -32.16
C ASP A 134 19.97 31.02 -31.22
N GLY A 135 19.36 32.18 -31.45
CA GLY A 135 19.53 33.35 -30.58
C GLY A 135 18.96 33.21 -29.16
N ARG A 136 18.25 32.12 -28.83
CA ARG A 136 17.50 31.94 -27.57
C ARG A 136 17.87 30.68 -26.78
N TRP A 137 18.88 29.91 -27.22
CA TRP A 137 19.23 28.62 -26.60
C TRP A 137 19.56 28.74 -25.10
N ARG A 138 20.28 29.80 -24.69
CA ARG A 138 20.65 30.02 -23.28
C ARG A 138 19.43 30.19 -22.37
N ALA A 139 18.46 30.99 -22.81
CA ALA A 139 17.21 31.18 -22.07
C ALA A 139 16.41 29.88 -21.99
N GLN A 140 16.45 29.05 -23.04
CA GLN A 140 15.78 27.75 -23.04
C GLN A 140 16.47 26.73 -22.14
N LEU A 141 17.81 26.72 -22.06
CA LEU A 141 18.53 25.88 -21.10
C LEU A 141 18.22 26.25 -19.65
N LEU A 142 18.11 27.55 -19.33
CA LEU A 142 17.69 28.00 -18.01
C LEU A 142 16.31 27.45 -17.65
N ARG A 143 15.33 27.59 -18.55
CA ARG A 143 13.98 27.02 -18.36
C ARG A 143 13.99 25.51 -18.21
N LEU A 144 14.84 24.80 -18.96
CA LEU A 144 14.99 23.35 -18.82
C LEU A 144 15.54 23.01 -17.43
N GLY A 145 16.57 23.72 -16.95
CA GLY A 145 17.10 23.55 -15.60
C GLY A 145 16.05 23.80 -14.51
N ASP A 146 15.24 24.84 -14.67
CA ASP A 146 14.13 25.13 -13.75
C ASP A 146 13.08 24.01 -13.75
N ALA A 147 12.69 23.52 -14.92
CA ALA A 147 11.73 22.43 -15.07
C ALA A 147 12.26 21.10 -14.53
N GLU A 148 13.54 20.80 -14.73
CA GLU A 148 14.22 19.65 -14.14
C GLU A 148 14.18 19.68 -12.61
N ASN A 149 14.48 20.85 -12.01
CA ASN A 149 14.45 21.01 -10.56
C ASN A 149 13.03 20.86 -10.01
N ALA A 150 12.05 21.51 -10.64
CA ALA A 150 10.64 21.38 -10.27
C ALA A 150 10.14 19.93 -10.33
N ALA A 151 10.51 19.18 -11.38
CA ALA A 151 10.14 17.77 -11.50
C ALA A 151 10.80 16.89 -10.41
N ARG A 152 12.07 17.13 -10.08
CA ARG A 152 12.75 16.41 -8.98
C ARG A 152 12.09 16.70 -7.63
N ASP A 153 11.77 17.96 -7.34
CA ASP A 153 11.18 18.34 -6.06
C ASP A 153 9.75 17.81 -5.92
N ALA A 154 8.95 17.85 -6.99
CA ALA A 154 7.63 17.25 -7.02
C ALA A 154 7.69 15.72 -6.87
N ALA A 155 8.65 15.05 -7.53
CA ALA A 155 8.86 13.60 -7.37
C ALA A 155 9.24 13.23 -5.94
N ARG A 156 10.13 14.00 -5.28
CA ARG A 156 10.48 13.79 -3.87
C ARG A 156 9.27 13.93 -2.95
N ALA A 157 8.48 14.98 -3.16
CA ALA A 157 7.28 15.23 -2.36
C ALA A 157 6.25 14.10 -2.54
N TRP A 158 6.07 13.62 -3.77
CA TRP A 158 5.26 12.44 -4.04
C TRP A 158 5.80 11.19 -3.35
N ASP A 159 7.09 10.87 -3.53
CA ASP A 159 7.68 9.64 -3.00
C ASP A 159 7.61 9.60 -1.47
N GLN A 160 7.66 10.75 -0.78
CA GLN A 160 7.43 10.82 0.66
C GLN A 160 6.03 10.36 1.06
N VAL A 161 4.98 10.84 0.38
CA VAL A 161 3.60 10.43 0.71
C VAL A 161 3.31 9.00 0.23
N ALA A 162 3.86 8.60 -0.91
CA ALA A 162 3.75 7.24 -1.44
C ALA A 162 4.43 6.23 -0.50
N GLY A 163 5.59 6.55 0.07
CA GLY A 163 6.25 5.73 1.08
C GLY A 163 5.41 5.53 2.34
N LYS A 164 4.72 6.58 2.82
CA LYS A 164 3.75 6.45 3.94
C LYS A 164 2.63 5.48 3.59
N LEU A 165 2.04 5.61 2.39
CA LEU A 165 0.96 4.72 1.92
C LEU A 165 1.44 3.27 1.79
N ALA A 166 2.61 3.06 1.21
CA ALA A 166 3.23 1.73 1.07
C ALA A 166 3.49 1.08 2.43
N ALA A 167 4.02 1.84 3.40
CA ALA A 167 4.25 1.35 4.76
C ALA A 167 2.94 0.97 5.49
N LEU A 168 1.85 1.71 5.26
CA LEU A 168 0.53 1.36 5.82
C LEU A 168 -0.02 0.05 5.23
N ALA A 169 0.12 -0.14 3.91
CA ALA A 169 -0.26 -1.38 3.25
C ALA A 169 0.59 -2.57 3.75
N ASP A 170 1.91 -2.41 3.83
CA ASP A 170 2.83 -3.43 4.33
C ASP A 170 2.56 -3.78 5.80
N ALA A 171 2.23 -2.80 6.64
CA ALA A 171 1.83 -3.04 8.03
C ALA A 171 0.53 -3.84 8.15
N GLN A 172 -0.43 -3.61 7.23
CA GLN A 172 -1.67 -4.38 7.19
C GLN A 172 -1.41 -5.85 6.84
N VAL A 173 -0.57 -6.09 5.81
CA VAL A 173 -0.17 -7.44 5.40
C VAL A 173 0.66 -8.11 6.50
N SER A 174 1.60 -7.42 7.12
CA SER A 174 2.39 -7.95 8.24
C SER A 174 1.51 -8.39 9.42
N ALA A 175 0.42 -7.67 9.69
CA ALA A 175 -0.51 -8.02 10.76
C ALA A 175 -1.41 -9.22 10.43
N ALA A 176 -1.88 -9.36 9.18
CA ALA A 176 -2.96 -10.28 8.83
C ALA A 176 -2.62 -11.33 7.75
N GLY A 177 -1.45 -11.27 7.13
CA GLY A 177 -1.07 -12.11 6.00
C GLY A 177 -1.54 -11.57 4.64
N TYR A 178 -0.90 -12.04 3.57
CA TYR A 178 -1.20 -11.66 2.19
C TYR A 178 -2.57 -12.18 1.73
N GLU A 179 -3.04 -13.31 2.28
CA GLU A 179 -4.37 -13.87 2.04
C GLU A 179 -5.51 -12.95 2.51
N HIS A 180 -5.17 -11.94 3.32
CA HIS A 180 -6.09 -10.93 3.85
C HIS A 180 -5.65 -9.53 3.45
N GLU A 181 -4.91 -9.38 2.36
CA GLU A 181 -4.56 -8.07 1.83
C GLU A 181 -5.83 -7.28 1.47
N LEU A 182 -5.88 -6.02 1.90
CA LEU A 182 -6.83 -5.02 1.43
C LEU A 182 -6.08 -4.05 0.53
N GLU A 183 -6.33 -4.13 -0.77
CA GLU A 183 -5.68 -3.27 -1.75
C GLU A 183 -5.90 -1.78 -1.43
N LEU A 184 -4.82 -1.00 -1.48
CA LEU A 184 -4.88 0.44 -1.23
C LEU A 184 -5.84 1.15 -2.20
N ALA A 185 -5.96 0.66 -3.44
CA ALA A 185 -6.89 1.18 -4.44
C ALA A 185 -8.36 1.05 -3.99
N ALA A 186 -8.72 -0.03 -3.30
CA ALA A 186 -10.06 -0.21 -2.75
C ALA A 186 -10.34 0.81 -1.63
N VAL A 187 -9.35 1.04 -0.76
CA VAL A 187 -9.44 2.06 0.30
C VAL A 187 -9.59 3.46 -0.30
N ALA A 188 -8.85 3.76 -1.38
CA ALA A 188 -8.94 5.04 -2.06
C ALA A 188 -10.31 5.25 -2.73
N ALA A 189 -10.85 4.23 -3.40
CA ALA A 189 -12.19 4.27 -3.98
C ALA A 189 -13.26 4.51 -2.91
N GLU A 190 -13.19 3.84 -1.75
CA GLU A 190 -14.07 4.08 -0.61
C GLU A 190 -13.97 5.53 -0.08
N ALA A 191 -12.78 6.14 -0.16
CA ALA A 191 -12.53 7.52 0.24
C ALA A 191 -12.90 8.55 -0.83
N GLY A 192 -13.33 8.13 -2.02
CA GLY A 192 -13.62 9.00 -3.16
C GLY A 192 -12.38 9.59 -3.84
N THR A 193 -11.22 8.93 -3.70
CA THR A 193 -9.96 9.33 -4.33
C THR A 193 -9.68 8.44 -5.54
N ASP A 194 -9.59 9.05 -6.72
CA ASP A 194 -9.07 8.37 -7.91
C ASP A 194 -7.54 8.27 -7.81
N VAL A 195 -7.03 7.04 -7.82
CA VAL A 195 -5.60 6.73 -7.75
C VAL A 195 -5.09 6.14 -9.06
N SER A 196 -5.89 6.24 -10.13
CA SER A 196 -5.49 5.80 -11.45
C SER A 196 -4.21 6.51 -11.88
N GLY A 197 -3.19 5.73 -12.25
CA GLY A 197 -1.89 6.24 -12.67
C GLY A 197 -0.91 6.52 -11.53
N TRP A 198 -1.36 6.53 -10.26
CA TRP A 198 -0.47 6.71 -9.12
C TRP A 198 0.60 5.63 -9.10
N HIS A 199 1.84 6.03 -8.88
CA HIS A 199 2.95 5.11 -8.74
C HIS A 199 3.33 4.99 -7.25
N VAL A 200 2.87 3.91 -6.62
CA VAL A 200 3.23 3.52 -5.26
C VAL A 200 3.94 2.18 -5.32
N ALA A 201 5.24 2.17 -5.04
CA ALA A 201 6.05 0.96 -5.00
C ALA A 201 5.91 0.21 -3.65
N PRO A 202 6.44 -1.01 -3.50
CA PRO A 202 6.53 -1.66 -2.20
C PRO A 202 7.30 -0.81 -1.17
N ALA A 203 6.97 -0.94 0.11
CA ALA A 203 7.58 -0.14 1.18
C ALA A 203 9.12 -0.23 1.23
N SER A 204 9.68 -1.38 0.84
CA SER A 204 11.13 -1.61 0.75
C SER A 204 11.85 -0.70 -0.24
N GLU A 205 11.16 -0.18 -1.25
CA GLU A 205 11.71 0.73 -2.28
C GLU A 205 11.80 2.18 -1.79
N TYR A 206 11.18 2.50 -0.65
CA TYR A 206 11.20 3.84 -0.03
C TYR A 206 12.11 3.94 1.20
N GLY A 207 12.71 2.83 1.64
CA GLY A 207 13.60 2.81 2.81
C GLY A 207 15.05 3.13 2.44
N ASP A 208 15.86 3.46 3.45
CA ASP A 208 17.31 3.72 3.34
C ASP A 208 18.12 2.42 3.12
N GLY A 209 17.67 1.56 2.21
CA GLY A 209 18.32 0.31 1.89
C GLY A 209 19.71 0.55 1.31
N VAL A 210 20.66 -0.32 1.69
CA VAL A 210 22.08 -0.28 1.24
C VAL A 210 22.24 -0.24 -0.30
N TRP A 211 21.19 -0.62 -1.05
CA TRP A 211 21.24 -0.81 -2.50
C TRP A 211 20.52 0.27 -3.33
N SER A 212 19.77 1.19 -2.73
CA SER A 212 19.16 2.31 -3.47
C SER A 212 19.12 3.58 -2.63
N THR A 213 19.77 4.63 -3.12
CA THR A 213 19.71 5.99 -2.55
C THR A 213 18.51 6.78 -3.06
N ASP A 214 17.84 6.29 -4.11
CA ASP A 214 16.82 7.05 -4.82
C ASP A 214 15.47 6.36 -4.64
N THR A 215 14.48 7.15 -4.24
CA THR A 215 13.08 6.72 -4.21
C THR A 215 12.54 6.56 -5.65
N PRO A 216 11.45 5.79 -5.86
CA PRO A 216 11.03 5.34 -7.18
C PRO A 216 10.84 6.44 -8.25
N LEU A 217 10.07 7.50 -7.96
CA LEU A 217 9.89 8.57 -8.93
C LEU A 217 11.14 9.44 -9.07
N VAL A 218 11.89 9.68 -8.00
CA VAL A 218 13.16 10.39 -8.07
C VAL A 218 14.13 9.67 -9.01
N HIS A 219 14.23 8.34 -8.90
CA HIS A 219 15.02 7.52 -9.78
C HIS A 219 14.56 7.65 -11.25
N LYS A 220 13.24 7.57 -11.47
CA LYS A 220 12.64 7.72 -12.81
C LYS A 220 12.98 9.07 -13.44
N VAL A 221 12.78 10.18 -12.71
CA VAL A 221 13.08 11.55 -13.16
C VAL A 221 14.57 11.72 -13.45
N ARG A 222 15.43 11.23 -12.55
CA ARG A 222 16.88 11.32 -12.72
C ARG A 222 17.33 10.63 -14.00
N THR A 223 16.81 9.42 -14.26
CA THR A 223 17.12 8.65 -15.47
C THR A 223 16.64 9.36 -16.72
N GLU A 224 15.42 9.92 -16.71
CA GLU A 224 14.88 10.69 -17.83
C GLU A 224 15.74 11.94 -18.12
N ILE A 225 16.08 12.71 -17.09
CA ILE A 225 16.91 13.91 -17.24
C ILE A 225 18.31 13.54 -17.74
N ALA A 226 18.91 12.47 -17.24
CA ALA A 226 20.21 12.00 -17.71
C ALA A 226 20.17 11.67 -19.21
N ALA A 227 19.10 11.02 -19.68
CA ALA A 227 18.89 10.75 -21.10
C ALA A 227 18.69 12.02 -21.93
N GLN A 228 17.91 13.00 -21.43
CA GLN A 228 17.73 14.30 -22.07
C GLN A 228 19.05 15.06 -22.22
N ARG A 229 19.84 15.13 -21.14
CA ARG A 229 21.17 15.78 -21.14
C ARG A 229 22.19 15.06 -22.01
N ALA A 230 22.13 13.74 -22.11
CA ALA A 230 22.98 12.99 -23.04
C ALA A 230 22.72 13.41 -24.49
N ARG A 231 21.43 13.48 -24.90
CA ARG A 231 21.07 13.94 -26.24
C ARG A 231 21.53 15.37 -26.54
N LEU A 232 21.44 16.27 -25.56
CA LEU A 232 21.94 17.65 -25.73
C LEU A 232 23.46 17.69 -25.93
N ARG A 233 24.21 16.86 -25.20
CA ARG A 233 25.67 16.74 -25.40
C ARG A 233 26.02 16.18 -26.77
N ASP A 234 25.33 15.13 -27.22
CA ASP A 234 25.55 14.55 -28.54
C ASP A 234 25.34 15.57 -29.65
N VAL A 235 24.32 16.44 -29.53
CA VAL A 235 24.08 17.51 -30.50
C VAL A 235 25.15 18.60 -30.43
N ALA A 236 25.58 19.01 -29.24
CA ALA A 236 26.67 19.99 -29.09
C ALA A 236 27.98 19.47 -29.70
N ASP A 237 28.29 18.19 -29.51
CA ASP A 237 29.45 17.52 -30.11
C ASP A 237 29.36 17.51 -31.65
N LEU A 238 28.19 17.24 -32.22
CA LEU A 238 27.96 17.26 -33.66
C LEU A 238 28.01 18.68 -34.26
N ALA A 239 27.62 19.70 -33.49
CA ALA A 239 27.66 21.09 -33.91
C ALA A 239 29.07 21.72 -33.84
N GLY A 240 30.01 21.06 -33.17
CA GLY A 240 31.38 21.56 -32.98
C GLY A 240 31.54 22.54 -31.81
N ASP A 241 30.54 22.65 -30.93
CA ASP A 241 30.50 23.59 -29.79
C ASP A 241 31.31 23.08 -28.58
N ARG A 242 32.53 22.57 -28.79
CA ARG A 242 33.37 21.98 -27.74
C ARG A 242 33.97 23.00 -26.75
N GLU A 243 33.88 24.30 -27.01
CA GLU A 243 34.57 25.35 -26.22
C GLU A 243 33.72 25.98 -25.10
N LEU A 244 32.52 25.48 -24.78
CA LEU A 244 31.62 26.09 -23.78
C LEU A 244 31.28 25.22 -22.55
N VAL A 245 32.13 24.26 -22.19
CA VAL A 245 32.01 23.49 -20.93
C VAL A 245 33.00 23.99 -19.90
#